data_AF-A0A0N5D8L3-F1
#
_entry.id   AF-A0A0N5D8L3-F1
#
_cell.length_a   1.000
_cell.length_b   1.000
_cell.length_c   1.000
_cell.angle_alpha   90.00
_cell.angle_beta   90.00
_cell.angle_gamma   90.00
#
_symmetry.space_group_name_H-M   'P 1'
#
loop_
_entity.id
_entity.type
_entity.pdbx_description
1 polymer ?
#
loop_
_entity_poly.entity_id
_entity_poly.type
_entity_poly.pdbx_seq_one_letter_code
_entity_poly.pdbx_strand_id
1 'polypeptide(L)'
;MENCKSEKLRELVLETIGLFPHQYSYQARYMKEQAEIRFGNWWSAVIIGDRGGYGMSAIYDQYANTSCELRIFDTFYWIGRTS
;
A
#
# COMPACT_ATOMS: atom_id res chain seq x y z
N MET A 1 7.49 14.03 -0.29
CA MET A 1 6.10 14.54 -0.26
C MET A 1 5.25 13.36 0.16
N GLU A 2 4.71 13.39 1.38
CA GLU A 2 3.72 12.41 1.84
C GLU A 2 2.36 12.84 1.27
N ASN A 3 1.65 11.95 0.61
CA ASN A 3 0.35 12.23 0.00
C ASN A 3 -0.66 11.19 0.49
N CYS A 4 -1.10 11.35 1.73
CA CYS A 4 -2.09 10.48 2.35
C CYS A 4 -3.36 11.25 2.63
N LYS A 5 -4.43 10.89 1.92
CA LYS A 5 -5.76 11.51 2.09
C LYS A 5 -6.50 10.98 3.33
N SER A 6 -5.91 10.05 4.08
CA SER A 6 -6.48 9.41 5.26
C SER A 6 -5.39 8.99 6.25
N GLU A 7 -5.48 9.44 7.50
CA GLU A 7 -4.60 9.02 8.60
C GLU A 7 -4.68 7.51 8.85
N LYS A 8 -5.86 6.91 8.70
CA LYS A 8 -6.01 5.45 8.87
C LYS A 8 -5.26 4.64 7.81
N LEU A 9 -5.10 5.18 6.59
CA LEU A 9 -4.28 4.54 5.56
C LEU A 9 -2.79 4.74 5.84
N ARG A 10 -2.41 5.90 6.40
CA ARG A 10 -1.04 6.12 6.86
C ARG A 10 -0.67 5.13 7.97
N GLU A 11 -1.52 4.99 8.98
CA GLU A 11 -1.36 3.99 10.05
C GLU A 11 -1.22 2.59 9.48
N LEU A 12 -2.08 2.21 8.53
CA LEU A 12 -1.97 0.90 7.86
C LEU A 12 -0.62 0.71 7.17
N VAL A 13 -0.13 1.70 6.41
CA VAL A 13 1.20 1.62 5.78
C VAL A 13 2.26 1.45 6.86
N LEU A 14 2.23 2.23 7.94
CA LEU A 14 3.19 2.13 9.05
C LEU A 14 3.16 0.77 9.76
N GLU A 15 1.98 0.19 9.99
CA GLU A 15 1.80 -1.15 10.56
C GLU A 15 2.42 -2.24 9.68
N THR A 16 2.41 -2.04 8.35
CA THR A 16 2.98 -3.01 7.41
C THR A 16 4.50 -2.95 7.31
N ILE A 17 5.12 -1.85 7.76
CA ILE A 17 6.57 -1.68 7.71
C ILE A 17 7.23 -2.63 8.71
N GLY A 18 8.20 -3.40 8.22
CA GLY A 18 8.94 -4.37 9.03
C GLY A 18 8.30 -5.76 9.06
N LEU A 19 7.06 -5.91 8.59
CA LEU A 19 6.52 -7.24 8.27
C LEU A 19 7.22 -7.79 7.02
N PHE A 20 7.44 -9.10 6.97
CA PHE A 20 8.04 -9.78 5.80
C PHE A 20 9.29 -9.07 5.23
N PRO A 21 10.39 -8.97 6.00
CA PRO A 21 11.59 -8.23 5.60
C PRO A 21 12.13 -8.71 4.24
N HIS A 22 12.46 -7.76 3.38
CA HIS A 22 12.92 -7.99 2.00
C HIS A 22 11.93 -8.71 1.06
N GLN A 23 10.68 -8.93 1.49
CA GLN A 23 9.65 -9.62 0.72
C GLN A 23 8.49 -8.67 0.37
N TYR A 24 8.77 -7.69 -0.48
CA TYR A 24 7.81 -6.61 -0.82
C TYR A 24 6.49 -7.10 -1.42
N SER A 25 6.48 -8.23 -2.14
CA SER A 25 5.25 -8.83 -2.66
C SER A 25 4.33 -9.33 -1.54
N TYR A 26 4.89 -9.95 -0.50
CA TYR A 26 4.14 -10.41 0.66
C TYR A 26 3.65 -9.25 1.52
N GLN A 27 4.49 -8.21 1.69
CA GLN A 27 4.08 -6.97 2.34
C GLN A 27 2.90 -6.30 1.61
N ALA A 28 3.00 -6.15 0.29
CA ALA A 28 1.95 -5.53 -0.51
C ALA A 28 0.64 -6.34 -0.46
N ARG A 29 0.72 -7.68 -0.51
CA ARG A 29 -0.45 -8.55 -0.35
C ARG A 29 -1.11 -8.38 1.02
N TYR A 30 -0.33 -8.41 2.09
CA TYR A 30 -0.85 -8.21 3.45
C TYR A 30 -1.48 -6.82 3.62
N MET A 31 -0.81 -5.78 3.12
CA MET A 31 -1.31 -4.40 3.17
C MET A 31 -2.65 -4.26 2.45
N LYS A 32 -2.80 -4.90 1.28
CA LYS A 32 -4.08 -4.98 0.57
C LYS A 32 -5.16 -5.70 1.39
N GLU A 33 -4.88 -6.90 1.88
CA GLU A 33 -5.84 -7.71 2.64
C GLU A 33 -6.35 -6.96 3.88
N GLN A 34 -5.45 -6.26 4.59
CA GLN A 34 -5.82 -5.43 5.74
C GLN A 34 -6.71 -4.24 5.35
N ALA A 35 -6.46 -3.61 4.21
CA ALA A 35 -7.34 -2.55 3.70
C ALA A 35 -8.73 -3.10 3.34
N GLU A 36 -8.79 -4.28 2.72
CA GLU A 36 -10.05 -4.94 2.38
C GLU A 36 -10.87 -5.29 3.63
N ILE A 37 -10.22 -5.82 4.68
CA ILE A 37 -10.86 -6.15 5.96
C ILE A 37 -11.39 -4.90 6.67
N ARG A 38 -10.63 -3.80 6.67
CA ARG A 38 -10.95 -2.60 7.46
C ARG A 38 -11.89 -1.62 6.73
N PHE A 39 -11.82 -1.57 5.41
CA PHE A 39 -12.42 -0.49 4.61
C PHE A 39 -13.31 -0.99 3.45
N GLY A 40 -13.57 -2.30 3.38
CA GLY A 40 -14.30 -2.96 2.30
C GLY A 40 -13.41 -3.26 1.10
N ASN A 41 -13.90 -4.01 0.11
CA ASN A 41 -13.04 -4.59 -0.92
C ASN A 41 -12.46 -3.55 -1.92
N TRP A 42 -11.77 -4.04 -2.97
CA TRP A 42 -11.23 -3.25 -4.08
C TRP A 42 -10.07 -2.35 -3.69
N TRP A 43 -8.99 -2.96 -3.21
CA TRP A 43 -7.73 -2.25 -2.91
C TRP A 43 -6.57 -2.77 -3.75
N SER A 44 -5.67 -1.85 -4.04
CA SER A 44 -4.39 -2.12 -4.67
C SER A 44 -3.25 -1.56 -3.83
N ALA A 45 -2.15 -2.29 -3.79
CA ALA A 45 -0.97 -1.98 -2.98
C ALA A 45 0.29 -2.17 -3.82
N VAL A 46 1.18 -1.18 -3.76
CA VAL A 46 2.47 -1.17 -4.47
C VAL A 46 3.57 -0.78 -3.48
N ILE A 47 4.65 -1.56 -3.46
CA ILE A 47 5.85 -1.26 -2.69
C ILE A 47 7.06 -1.38 -3.62
N ILE A 48 7.86 -0.33 -3.72
CA ILE A 48 9.05 -0.27 -4.57
C ILE A 48 10.25 0.00 -3.67
N GLY A 49 11.12 -1.01 -3.56
CA GLY A 49 12.41 -0.88 -2.90
C GLY A 49 13.50 -0.43 -3.88
N ASP A 50 14.49 0.25 -3.33
CA ASP A 50 15.63 0.88 -4.00
C ASP A 50 16.67 -0.12 -4.52
N ARG A 51 16.56 -1.41 -4.17
CA ARG A 51 17.31 -2.52 -4.79
C ARG A 51 16.62 -3.11 -6.04
N GLY A 52 15.59 -2.47 -6.59
CA GLY A 52 14.92 -2.90 -7.80
C GLY A 52 13.87 -4.02 -7.61
N GLY A 53 13.46 -4.28 -6.36
CA GLY A 53 12.34 -5.16 -6.06
C GLY A 53 11.03 -4.38 -5.99
N TYR A 54 10.06 -4.70 -6.84
CA TYR A 54 8.71 -4.15 -6.75
C TYR A 54 7.70 -5.26 -6.44
N GLY A 55 6.80 -5.00 -5.49
CA GLY A 55 5.67 -5.85 -5.17
C GLY A 55 4.39 -5.11 -5.51
N MET A 56 3.53 -5.70 -6.34
CA MET A 56 2.25 -5.12 -6.75
C MET A 56 1.12 -6.12 -6.55
N SER A 57 0.05 -5.68 -5.91
CA SER A 57 -1.26 -6.32 -5.96
C SER A 57 -2.23 -5.31 -6.52
N ALA A 58 -2.73 -5.54 -7.73
CA ALA A 58 -3.60 -4.61 -8.46
C ALA A 58 -5.00 -5.20 -8.65
N ILE A 59 -6.01 -4.34 -8.60
CA ILE A 59 -7.37 -4.50 -9.14
C ILE A 59 -7.65 -3.22 -9.94
N TYR A 60 -8.25 -3.35 -11.12
CA TYR A 60 -8.54 -2.23 -12.01
C TYR A 60 -10.02 -1.86 -11.90
N ASP A 61 -10.32 -0.64 -11.42
CA ASP A 61 -11.52 0.10 -11.80
C ASP A 61 -11.33 1.62 -11.57
N GLN A 62 -12.16 2.44 -12.23
CA GLN A 62 -11.86 3.83 -12.58
C GLN A 62 -12.32 4.93 -11.57
N TYR A 63 -12.95 4.65 -10.41
CA TYR A 63 -13.49 5.68 -9.50
C TYR A 63 -13.77 5.20 -8.03
N ALA A 64 -13.22 5.74 -6.93
CA ALA A 64 -12.75 7.10 -6.69
C ALA A 64 -12.05 7.25 -5.32
N ASN A 65 -10.78 7.65 -5.38
CA ASN A 65 -10.19 8.79 -4.67
C ASN A 65 -9.69 8.70 -3.22
N THR A 66 -9.56 7.53 -2.60
CA THR A 66 -8.75 7.41 -1.37
C THR A 66 -7.47 6.62 -1.64
N SER A 67 -6.34 7.33 -1.60
CA SER A 67 -5.00 6.76 -1.70
C SER A 67 -4.09 7.32 -0.61
N CYS A 68 -3.02 6.58 -0.33
CA CYS A 68 -1.95 7.01 0.55
C CYS A 68 -0.61 6.62 -0.06
N GLU A 69 0.25 7.63 -0.19
CA GLU A 69 1.58 7.54 -0.77
C GLU A 69 2.59 8.02 0.27
N LEU A 70 3.50 7.13 0.64
CA LEU A 70 4.52 7.37 1.65
C LEU A 70 5.88 6.94 1.11
N ARG A 71 6.88 7.77 1.34
CA ARG A 71 8.27 7.40 1.13
C ARG A 71 8.94 7.31 2.49
N ILE A 72 9.37 6.11 2.85
CA ILE A 72 9.98 5.83 4.14
C ILE A 72 11.34 5.22 3.87
N PHE A 73 12.38 5.93 4.32
CA PHE A 73 13.75 5.75 3.85
C PHE A 73 13.80 5.81 2.33
N ASP A 74 14.33 4.79 1.68
CA ASP A 74 14.46 4.72 0.22
C ASP A 74 13.34 3.90 -0.44
N THR A 75 12.40 3.36 0.35
CA THR A 75 11.28 2.55 -0.14
C THR A 75 10.02 3.40 -0.34
N PHE A 76 9.37 3.22 -1.49
CA PHE A 76 8.10 3.86 -1.83
C PHE A 76 6.93 2.91 -1.53
N TYR A 77 5.91 3.43 -0.86
CA TYR A 77 4.69 2.73 -0.50
C TYR A 77 3.49 3.46 -1.10
N TRP A 78 2.61 2.70 -1.72
CA TRP A 78 1.35 3.19 -2.26
C TRP A 78 0.24 2.21 -1.95
N ILE A 79 -0.89 2.73 -1.48
CA ILE A 79 -2.14 2.00 -1.36
C ILE A 79 -3.29 2.86 -1.89
N GLY A 80 -4.18 2.27 -2.67
CA GLY A 80 -5.30 2.98 -3.27
C GLY A 80 -6.53 2.10 -3.41
N ARG A 81 -7.70 2.71 -3.22
CA ARG A 81 -8.98 2.07 -3.55
C ARG A 81 -9.20 2.11 -5.05
N THR A 82 -9.62 0.99 -5.62
CA THR A 82 -9.81 0.79 -7.07
C THR A 82 -11.24 0.36 -7.38
N SER A 83 -12.22 0.98 -6.71
CA SER A 83 -13.64 0.84 -7.05
C SER A 83 -14.01 1.64 -8.29
#